data_AF-A0A6I3HRG4-F1
#
_entry.id   AF-A0A6I3HRG4-F1
#
_cell.length_a   1.000
_cell.length_b   1.000
_cell.length_c   1.000
_cell.angle_alpha   90.00
_cell.angle_beta   90.00
_cell.angle_gamma   90.00
#
_symmetry.space_group_name_H-M   'P 1'
#
loop_
_entity.id
_entity.type
_entity.pdbx_description
1 polymer ?
#
loop_
_entity_poly.entity_id
_entity_poly.type
_entity_poly.pdbx_seq_one_letter_code
_entity_poly.pdbx_strand_id
1 'polypeptide(L)'
;MSDLFHWGILTDNADPYLRTLFVYRTNMEKFTSELASLTSHQVPQWFDGAKFGIFVHWFPSTIPAFAPVSDDPFTLAAEKGEHEAFTESPYSEWYWNSLQTPGSTVALHHTEKYGDQPYDDFVPQFFEASKGWQPERWGDLFAASGAKYCVMGTKHHDGVLLWPSDTPNPHKGSQWTSTRDIVGECAEAVRSQGMRFGVYYSGGIDWTFQGLGIDGWSALYNAIPQDDVYHAYVDAHYRELISRYSPDVLWNDIGYPGFGAGAADLFAHFYNTNPEGVVNDRFDFLGVMQGSAHADFVTPEYTTTPPMEGKKFEVCRGIGTSFGYNEQQNDLSYATSTELIHMLVNIVAAGGNFLLNVGPMASGEIPWIQQERLLAIGQWLRINGAAIYASTPHEDSQLTTSDGDTVRLTRGADGSTYVVVLGRPHTNIVSIKDLPTGDTYLLGYDKQLSRIGDDVILPYRPDSSPAFTLRIQ
;
A
#
# COMPACT_ATOMS: atom_id res chain seq x y z
N MET A 1 -31.95 -48.43 -8.17
CA MET A 1 -32.86 -47.75 -7.22
C MET A 1 -31.96 -46.87 -6.36
N SER A 2 -31.50 -45.74 -6.90
CA SER A 2 -32.17 -44.42 -6.90
C SER A 2 -32.20 -43.80 -5.51
N ASP A 3 -31.32 -42.85 -5.27
CA ASP A 3 -31.68 -41.57 -4.67
C ASP A 3 -30.74 -40.48 -5.22
N LEU A 4 -31.30 -39.74 -6.17
CA LEU A 4 -30.74 -38.58 -6.86
C LEU A 4 -31.11 -37.34 -6.05
N PHE A 5 -30.10 -36.66 -5.49
CA PHE A 5 -30.26 -35.29 -4.99
C PHE A 5 -30.50 -34.33 -6.17
N HIS A 6 -31.61 -33.62 -6.08
CA HIS A 6 -32.07 -32.60 -7.03
C HIS A 6 -31.08 -31.46 -7.18
N TRP A 7 -30.52 -31.31 -8.38
CA TRP A 7 -29.98 -30.03 -8.84
C TRP A 7 -31.14 -29.18 -9.39
N GLY A 8 -31.39 -28.05 -8.73
CA GLY A 8 -32.33 -27.05 -9.17
C GLY A 8 -31.89 -26.45 -10.51
N ILE A 9 -32.73 -26.62 -11.52
CA ILE A 9 -32.66 -26.01 -12.84
C ILE A 9 -32.70 -24.49 -12.66
N LEU A 10 -31.62 -23.80 -13.01
CA LEU A 10 -31.67 -22.36 -13.29
C LEU A 10 -32.50 -22.16 -14.55
N THR A 11 -33.74 -21.69 -14.34
CA THR A 11 -34.66 -21.27 -15.39
C THR A 11 -34.01 -20.26 -16.34
N ASP A 12 -34.51 -20.19 -17.58
CA ASP A 12 -34.06 -19.31 -18.68
C ASP A 12 -34.13 -17.78 -18.45
N ASN A 13 -34.19 -17.34 -17.19
CA ASN A 13 -34.19 -15.94 -16.76
C ASN A 13 -32.95 -15.56 -15.91
N ALA A 14 -31.88 -16.36 -15.90
CA ALA A 14 -30.62 -15.95 -15.28
C ALA A 14 -29.91 -14.90 -16.14
N ASP A 15 -29.41 -13.83 -15.48
CA ASP A 15 -28.68 -12.72 -16.09
C ASP A 15 -27.57 -13.22 -17.05
N PRO A 16 -27.54 -12.77 -18.32
CA PRO A 16 -26.47 -13.13 -19.27
C PRO A 16 -25.05 -12.83 -18.74
N TYR A 17 -24.87 -11.89 -17.81
CA TYR A 17 -23.60 -11.68 -17.12
C TYR A 17 -23.21 -12.86 -16.23
N LEU A 18 -24.15 -13.43 -15.48
CA LEU A 18 -23.90 -14.57 -14.60
C LEU A 18 -23.59 -15.85 -15.40
N ARG A 19 -24.25 -16.05 -16.55
CA ARG A 19 -23.90 -17.16 -17.47
C ARG A 19 -22.51 -16.98 -18.08
N THR A 20 -22.13 -15.76 -18.45
CA THR A 20 -20.79 -15.46 -19.00
C THR A 20 -19.70 -15.68 -17.95
N LEU A 21 -19.90 -15.21 -16.72
CA LEU A 21 -18.98 -15.47 -15.59
C LEU A 21 -18.86 -16.97 -15.24
N PHE A 22 -19.96 -17.72 -15.32
CA PHE A 22 -19.95 -19.16 -15.01
C PHE A 22 -19.26 -19.98 -16.11
N VAL A 23 -19.43 -19.62 -17.39
CA VAL A 23 -18.77 -20.28 -18.53
C VAL A 23 -17.29 -19.87 -18.65
N TYR A 24 -16.91 -18.64 -18.27
CA TYR A 24 -15.51 -18.22 -18.20
C TYR A 24 -14.72 -18.95 -17.11
N ARG A 25 -15.33 -19.22 -15.94
CA ARG A 25 -14.70 -20.00 -14.86
C ARG A 25 -14.40 -21.45 -15.25
N THR A 26 -15.09 -22.02 -16.23
CA THR A 26 -14.91 -23.43 -16.63
C THR A 26 -13.78 -23.69 -17.64
N ASN A 27 -13.12 -22.66 -18.18
CA ASN A 27 -12.10 -22.81 -19.23
C ASN A 27 -10.76 -22.12 -18.95
N MET A 28 -10.50 -21.58 -17.74
CA MET A 28 -9.14 -21.18 -17.39
C MET A 28 -8.33 -22.42 -17.02
N GLU A 29 -7.20 -22.62 -17.69
CA GLU A 29 -6.18 -23.54 -17.22
C GLU A 29 -5.78 -23.14 -15.79
N LYS A 30 -5.70 -24.13 -14.89
CA LYS A 30 -5.25 -23.88 -13.52
C LYS A 30 -3.81 -23.37 -13.54
N PHE A 31 -3.51 -22.37 -12.73
CA PHE A 31 -2.15 -21.93 -12.51
C PHE A 31 -1.32 -23.07 -11.90
N THR A 32 -0.12 -23.28 -12.41
CA THR A 32 0.90 -24.18 -11.84
C THR A 32 2.05 -23.34 -11.27
N SER A 33 2.98 -23.97 -10.56
CA SER A 33 4.19 -23.30 -10.06
C SER A 33 5.25 -23.03 -11.12
N GLU A 34 5.00 -23.38 -12.38
CA GLU A 34 5.89 -23.03 -13.48
C GLU A 34 5.83 -21.52 -13.73
N LEU A 35 6.99 -20.86 -13.83
CA LEU A 35 7.08 -19.41 -14.04
C LEU A 35 6.26 -18.93 -15.25
N ALA A 36 6.23 -19.72 -16.33
CA ALA A 36 5.46 -19.42 -17.52
C ALA A 36 3.94 -19.42 -17.26
N SER A 37 3.46 -20.29 -16.37
CA SER A 37 2.05 -20.31 -15.95
C SER A 37 1.74 -19.09 -15.10
N LEU A 38 2.58 -18.77 -14.09
CA LEU A 38 2.38 -17.62 -13.21
C LEU A 38 2.43 -16.29 -13.97
N THR A 39 3.42 -16.13 -14.86
CA THR A 39 3.59 -14.91 -15.68
C THR A 39 2.44 -14.68 -16.66
N SER A 40 1.60 -15.69 -16.91
CA SER A 40 0.39 -15.50 -17.73
C SER A 40 -0.71 -14.72 -17.00
N HIS A 41 -0.66 -14.67 -15.67
CA HIS A 41 -1.56 -13.86 -14.85
C HIS A 41 -1.44 -12.38 -15.22
N GLN A 42 -2.57 -11.71 -15.41
CA GLN A 42 -2.63 -10.30 -15.78
C GLN A 42 -3.08 -9.49 -14.57
N VAL A 43 -2.51 -8.30 -14.42
CA VAL A 43 -2.98 -7.34 -13.40
C VAL A 43 -4.47 -7.08 -13.63
N PRO A 44 -5.34 -7.35 -12.64
CA PRO A 44 -6.77 -7.19 -12.79
C PRO A 44 -7.16 -5.71 -12.86
N GLN A 45 -8.23 -5.42 -13.61
CA GLN A 45 -8.69 -4.06 -13.87
C GLN A 45 -9.02 -3.30 -12.57
N TRP A 46 -9.50 -4.00 -11.53
CA TRP A 46 -9.80 -3.34 -10.26
C TRP A 46 -8.54 -2.75 -9.62
N PHE A 47 -7.40 -3.45 -9.69
CA PHE A 47 -6.15 -2.98 -9.09
C PHE A 47 -5.56 -1.86 -9.92
N ASP A 48 -5.51 -2.02 -11.25
CA ASP A 48 -5.04 -0.94 -12.11
C ASP A 48 -5.90 0.32 -11.99
N GLY A 49 -7.23 0.18 -11.91
CA GLY A 49 -8.16 1.30 -11.82
C GLY A 49 -8.30 1.91 -10.42
N ALA A 50 -7.83 1.24 -9.37
CA ALA A 50 -7.99 1.67 -7.98
C ALA A 50 -7.20 2.96 -7.66
N LYS A 51 -5.96 3.05 -8.14
CA LYS A 51 -5.01 4.17 -8.01
C LYS A 51 -4.59 4.57 -6.59
N PHE A 52 -5.43 4.42 -5.58
CA PHE A 52 -5.16 4.86 -4.22
C PHE A 52 -5.61 3.82 -3.20
N GLY A 53 -4.70 3.44 -2.31
CA GLY A 53 -4.92 2.49 -1.22
C GLY A 53 -4.31 2.98 0.09
N ILE A 54 -4.74 2.37 1.19
CA ILE A 54 -4.20 2.60 2.53
C ILE A 54 -3.35 1.42 2.97
N PHE A 55 -2.17 1.71 3.50
CA PHE A 55 -1.32 0.74 4.19
C PHE A 55 -1.43 0.96 5.70
N VAL A 56 -1.32 -0.09 6.50
CA VAL A 56 -1.34 0.01 7.96
C VAL A 56 -0.16 -0.74 8.58
N HIS A 57 0.68 -0.02 9.32
CA HIS A 57 1.68 -0.60 10.23
C HIS A 57 1.30 -0.33 11.68
N TRP A 58 0.75 -1.36 12.34
CA TRP A 58 0.26 -1.29 13.72
C TRP A 58 0.72 -2.52 14.51
N PHE A 59 1.88 -2.40 15.16
CA PHE A 59 2.59 -3.50 15.82
C PHE A 59 3.06 -3.10 17.22
N PRO A 60 3.61 -4.02 18.04
CA PRO A 60 4.08 -3.72 19.40
C PRO A 60 5.10 -2.58 19.52
N SER A 61 5.84 -2.26 18.46
CA SER A 61 6.69 -1.08 18.36
C SER A 61 5.95 0.25 18.61
N THR A 62 4.62 0.27 18.51
CA THR A 62 3.78 1.42 18.85
C THR A 62 3.64 1.67 20.35
N ILE A 63 4.14 0.77 21.21
CA ILE A 63 4.25 1.00 22.65
C ILE A 63 5.43 1.92 22.96
N PRO A 64 6.68 1.62 22.52
CA PRO A 64 7.76 2.58 22.66
C PRO A 64 7.56 3.82 21.77
N ALA A 65 6.93 3.66 20.60
CA ALA A 65 6.52 4.73 19.68
C ALA A 65 7.64 5.73 19.35
N PHE A 66 8.87 5.25 19.14
CA PHE A 66 10.03 6.13 19.05
C PHE A 66 10.97 5.70 17.92
N ALA A 67 11.40 6.68 17.14
CA ALA A 67 12.57 6.61 16.27
C ALA A 67 13.10 8.04 16.06
N PRO A 68 14.38 8.21 15.70
CA PRO A 68 14.89 9.48 15.20
C PRO A 68 13.99 10.09 14.13
N VAL A 69 13.81 11.41 14.15
CA VAL A 69 13.14 12.13 13.06
C VAL A 69 14.19 12.62 12.09
N SER A 70 14.35 11.89 10.99
CA SER A 70 15.31 12.13 9.91
C SER A 70 14.67 11.86 8.55
N ASP A 71 15.43 12.08 7.47
CA ASP A 71 15.07 11.68 6.12
C ASP A 71 14.83 10.16 6.01
N ASP A 72 14.12 9.72 4.97
CA ASP A 72 13.83 8.31 4.76
C ASP A 72 15.13 7.47 4.65
N PRO A 73 15.08 6.15 4.94
CA PRO A 73 16.28 5.33 5.00
C PRO A 73 17.09 5.29 3.71
N PHE A 74 16.46 5.46 2.54
CA PHE A 74 17.18 5.45 1.26
C PHE A 74 17.97 6.73 1.06
N THR A 75 17.37 7.88 1.38
CA THR A 75 18.06 9.17 1.42
C THR A 75 19.19 9.15 2.45
N LEU A 76 18.92 8.65 3.66
CA LEU A 76 19.93 8.53 4.72
C LEU A 76 21.10 7.64 4.29
N ALA A 77 20.83 6.51 3.64
CA ALA A 77 21.86 5.62 3.13
C ALA A 77 22.71 6.28 2.04
N ALA A 78 22.09 7.05 1.15
CA ALA A 78 22.78 7.75 0.07
C ALA A 78 23.69 8.89 0.60
N GLU A 79 23.23 9.61 1.63
CA GLU A 79 23.94 10.79 2.14
C GLU A 79 24.96 10.46 3.23
N LYS A 80 24.64 9.49 4.09
CA LYS A 80 25.40 9.20 5.31
C LYS A 80 25.94 7.77 5.39
N GLY A 81 25.54 6.93 4.46
CA GLY A 81 25.95 5.53 4.38
C GLY A 81 24.97 4.58 5.06
N GLU A 82 24.99 3.33 4.60
CA GLU A 82 24.05 2.28 5.02
C GLU A 82 24.07 2.03 6.53
N HIS A 83 25.25 2.06 7.15
CA HIS A 83 25.34 1.81 8.59
C HIS A 83 24.54 2.83 9.41
N GLU A 84 24.61 4.12 9.08
CA GLU A 84 23.81 5.15 9.77
C GLU A 84 22.32 4.99 9.43
N ALA A 85 21.97 4.69 8.18
CA ALA A 85 20.58 4.45 7.77
C ALA A 85 19.87 3.34 8.56
N PHE A 86 20.58 2.27 8.89
CA PHE A 86 20.02 1.14 9.63
C PHE A 86 20.05 1.34 11.15
N THR A 87 21.10 1.96 11.68
CA THR A 87 21.28 2.15 13.13
C THR A 87 20.53 3.36 13.68
N GLU A 88 20.35 4.41 12.86
CA GLU A 88 19.59 5.64 13.14
C GLU A 88 18.36 5.76 12.24
N SER A 89 17.75 4.61 11.93
CA SER A 89 16.57 4.53 11.06
C SER A 89 15.39 5.35 11.61
N PRO A 90 14.68 6.12 10.78
CA PRO A 90 13.45 6.80 11.17
C PRO A 90 12.26 5.85 11.36
N TYR A 91 12.41 4.56 11.03
CA TYR A 91 11.33 3.56 11.09
C TYR A 91 11.12 3.09 12.53
N SER A 92 10.02 3.56 13.15
CA SER A 92 9.68 3.13 14.52
C SER A 92 9.38 1.64 14.63
N GLU A 93 8.89 1.01 13.57
CA GLU A 93 8.68 -0.43 13.46
C GLU A 93 9.97 -1.25 13.42
N TRP A 94 11.13 -0.60 13.26
CA TRP A 94 12.47 -1.18 13.41
C TRP A 94 13.04 -1.08 14.83
N TYR A 95 12.26 -0.58 15.80
CA TYR A 95 12.71 -0.32 17.17
C TYR A 95 13.52 -1.47 17.80
N TRP A 96 13.03 -2.71 17.69
CA TRP A 96 13.71 -3.85 18.31
C TRP A 96 15.08 -4.12 17.70
N ASN A 97 15.23 -3.93 16.38
CA ASN A 97 16.52 -4.02 15.70
C ASN A 97 17.47 -2.90 16.13
N SER A 98 17.02 -1.63 16.10
CA SER A 98 17.84 -0.48 16.47
C SER A 98 18.23 -0.47 17.94
N LEU A 99 17.42 -1.08 18.80
CA LEU A 99 17.74 -1.32 20.22
C LEU A 99 18.97 -2.22 20.40
N GLN A 100 19.29 -3.08 19.43
CA GLN A 100 20.47 -3.95 19.50
C GLN A 100 21.77 -3.23 19.18
N THR A 101 21.73 -1.99 18.72
CA THR A 101 22.92 -1.20 18.41
C THR A 101 23.30 -0.35 19.62
N PRO A 102 24.41 -0.66 20.33
CA PRO A 102 24.82 0.11 21.49
C PRO A 102 25.11 1.57 21.14
N GLY A 103 24.50 2.50 21.87
CA GLY A 103 24.69 3.93 21.67
C GLY A 103 23.82 4.55 20.58
N SER A 104 22.95 3.77 19.90
CA SER A 104 21.96 4.34 18.99
C SER A 104 20.98 5.25 19.74
N THR A 105 20.35 6.20 19.05
CA THR A 105 19.33 7.07 19.64
C THR A 105 18.19 6.25 20.26
N VAL A 106 17.81 5.13 19.64
CA VAL A 106 16.80 4.20 20.16
C VAL A 106 17.28 3.53 21.45
N ALA A 107 18.51 3.01 21.51
CA ALA A 107 19.04 2.36 22.71
C ALA A 107 19.16 3.33 23.90
N LEU A 108 19.57 4.58 23.63
CA LEU A 108 19.63 5.64 24.65
C LEU A 108 18.24 6.00 25.17
N HIS A 109 17.27 6.21 24.28
CA HIS A 109 15.87 6.46 24.65
C HIS A 109 15.30 5.30 25.47
N HIS A 110 15.57 4.07 25.05
CA HIS A 110 15.09 2.87 25.74
C HIS A 110 15.64 2.79 27.17
N THR A 111 16.94 2.99 27.33
CA THR A 111 17.60 2.98 28.65
C THR A 111 17.01 4.05 29.56
N GLU A 112 16.76 5.25 29.04
CA GLU A 112 16.20 6.37 29.81
C GLU A 112 14.74 6.12 30.24
N LYS A 113 13.89 5.63 29.33
CA LYS A 113 12.44 5.51 29.55
C LYS A 113 12.02 4.17 30.16
N TYR A 114 12.68 3.09 29.78
CA TYR A 114 12.28 1.70 30.10
C TYR A 114 13.36 0.91 30.86
N GLY A 115 14.58 1.44 30.97
CA GLY A 115 15.68 0.74 31.64
C GLY A 115 16.05 -0.55 30.92
N ASP A 116 16.03 -1.68 31.65
CA ASP A 116 16.37 -3.01 31.14
C ASP A 116 15.14 -3.81 30.65
N GLN A 117 13.98 -3.17 30.44
CA GLN A 117 12.76 -3.85 30.02
C GLN A 117 12.95 -4.52 28.64
N PRO A 118 12.79 -5.84 28.49
CA PRO A 118 12.92 -6.49 27.19
C PRO A 118 11.79 -6.08 26.23
N TYR A 119 12.08 -6.07 24.92
CA TYR A 119 11.07 -5.81 23.88
C TYR A 119 9.85 -6.74 23.99
N ASP A 120 10.07 -8.00 24.39
CA ASP A 120 9.02 -8.99 24.64
C ASP A 120 7.91 -8.49 25.55
N ASP A 121 8.22 -7.62 26.52
CA ASP A 121 7.23 -7.07 27.46
C ASP A 121 6.27 -6.07 26.79
N PHE A 122 6.62 -5.50 25.63
CA PHE A 122 5.74 -4.61 24.88
C PHE A 122 4.62 -5.37 24.14
N VAL A 123 4.79 -6.64 23.83
CA VAL A 123 3.79 -7.45 23.11
C VAL A 123 2.47 -7.60 23.90
N PRO A 124 2.47 -8.05 25.17
CA PRO A 124 1.24 -8.10 25.96
C PRO A 124 0.67 -6.69 26.24
N GLN A 125 1.52 -5.65 26.35
CA GLN A 125 1.06 -4.27 26.50
C GLN A 125 0.30 -3.78 25.26
N PHE A 126 0.79 -4.11 24.06
CA PHE A 126 0.13 -3.84 22.80
C PHE A 126 -1.20 -4.58 22.67
N PHE A 127 -1.23 -5.87 23.00
CA PHE A 127 -2.49 -6.62 22.99
C PHE A 127 -3.50 -6.09 24.02
N GLU A 128 -3.06 -5.61 25.17
CA GLU A 128 -3.95 -4.94 26.12
C GLU A 128 -4.49 -3.62 25.55
N ALA A 129 -3.62 -2.77 25.01
CA ALA A 129 -3.98 -1.46 24.46
C ALA A 129 -4.94 -1.57 23.26
N SER A 130 -4.77 -2.60 22.43
CA SER A 130 -5.59 -2.84 21.24
C SER A 130 -7.00 -3.34 21.56
N LYS A 131 -7.33 -3.77 22.79
CA LYS A 131 -8.69 -4.26 23.14
C LYS A 131 -9.79 -3.23 22.87
N GLY A 132 -9.48 -1.94 23.01
CA GLY A 132 -10.43 -0.85 22.78
C GLY A 132 -10.57 -0.41 21.32
N TRP A 133 -9.76 -0.95 20.41
CA TRP A 133 -9.76 -0.57 19.00
C TRP A 133 -11.11 -0.86 18.34
N GLN A 134 -11.56 0.08 17.50
CA GLN A 134 -12.82 0.05 16.76
C GLN A 134 -12.51 0.02 15.25
N PRO A 135 -12.58 -1.15 14.60
CA PRO A 135 -12.23 -1.30 13.19
C PRO A 135 -13.12 -0.45 12.26
N GLU A 136 -14.38 -0.20 12.64
CA GLU A 136 -15.33 0.59 11.85
C GLU A 136 -14.85 2.03 11.66
N ARG A 137 -14.14 2.60 12.65
CA ARG A 137 -13.56 3.94 12.53
C ARG A 137 -12.47 4.01 11.46
N TRP A 138 -11.70 2.93 11.31
CA TRP A 138 -10.75 2.83 10.20
C TRP A 138 -11.48 2.71 8.87
N GLY A 139 -12.49 1.85 8.79
CA GLY A 139 -13.35 1.73 7.61
C GLY A 139 -13.90 3.08 7.17
N ASP A 140 -14.53 3.83 8.08
CA ASP A 140 -15.10 5.16 7.81
C ASP A 140 -14.04 6.16 7.32
N LEU A 141 -12.88 6.22 7.98
CA LEU A 141 -11.80 7.13 7.61
C LEU A 141 -11.20 6.78 6.23
N PHE A 142 -10.94 5.50 5.97
CA PHE A 142 -10.34 5.04 4.72
C PHE A 142 -11.32 5.22 3.55
N ALA A 143 -12.62 5.00 3.77
CA ALA A 143 -13.65 5.33 2.79
C ALA A 143 -13.70 6.85 2.52
N ALA A 144 -13.65 7.66 3.58
CA ALA A 144 -13.69 9.11 3.48
C ALA A 144 -12.45 9.72 2.79
N SER A 145 -11.31 9.02 2.82
CA SER A 145 -10.09 9.40 2.09
C SER A 145 -10.16 9.12 0.59
N GLY A 146 -11.13 8.31 0.15
CA GLY A 146 -11.27 7.89 -1.24
C GLY A 146 -10.43 6.66 -1.61
N ALA A 147 -9.83 5.96 -0.64
CA ALA A 147 -9.12 4.73 -0.92
C ALA A 147 -10.05 3.65 -1.53
N LYS A 148 -9.50 2.80 -2.38
CA LYS A 148 -10.22 1.69 -3.02
C LYS A 148 -9.83 0.32 -2.45
N TYR A 149 -8.73 0.28 -1.72
CA TYR A 149 -8.23 -0.92 -1.06
C TYR A 149 -7.44 -0.56 0.20
N CYS A 150 -7.36 -1.51 1.13
CA CYS A 150 -6.51 -1.44 2.31
C CYS A 150 -5.59 -2.65 2.34
N VAL A 151 -4.30 -2.45 2.62
CA VAL A 151 -3.33 -3.51 2.92
C VAL A 151 -3.03 -3.46 4.42
N MET A 152 -3.46 -4.48 5.15
CA MET A 152 -3.30 -4.56 6.61
C MET A 152 -2.03 -5.32 6.96
N GLY A 153 -1.16 -4.74 7.80
CA GLY A 153 -0.07 -5.47 8.43
C GLY A 153 -0.59 -6.63 9.26
N THR A 154 -0.19 -7.87 8.96
CA THR A 154 -0.59 -9.06 9.72
C THR A 154 0.56 -9.58 10.60
N LYS A 155 1.79 -9.52 10.09
CA LYS A 155 3.05 -9.82 10.78
C LYS A 155 4.16 -8.92 10.23
N HIS A 156 4.88 -8.21 11.10
CA HIS A 156 6.08 -7.46 10.74
C HIS A 156 7.36 -8.27 11.05
N HIS A 157 8.52 -7.65 10.92
CA HIS A 157 9.84 -8.26 11.19
C HIS A 157 9.99 -8.79 12.61
N ASP A 158 9.24 -8.24 13.58
CA ASP A 158 9.27 -8.73 14.95
C ASP A 158 8.61 -10.11 15.10
N GLY A 159 7.82 -10.58 14.14
CA GLY A 159 7.24 -11.92 14.16
C GLY A 159 5.96 -12.05 14.99
N VAL A 160 5.37 -10.94 15.46
CA VAL A 160 4.09 -10.94 16.19
C VAL A 160 2.92 -11.09 15.23
N LEU A 161 2.00 -12.02 15.53
CA LEU A 161 0.85 -12.33 14.68
C LEU A 161 -0.40 -11.61 15.16
N LEU A 162 -1.03 -10.82 14.29
CA LEU A 162 -2.24 -10.05 14.61
C LEU A 162 -3.55 -10.81 14.37
N TRP A 163 -3.50 -12.12 14.17
CA TRP A 163 -4.68 -12.98 14.07
C TRP A 163 -4.51 -14.23 14.94
N PRO A 164 -5.62 -14.91 15.30
CA PRO A 164 -5.57 -16.16 16.07
C PRO A 164 -5.09 -17.31 15.18
N SER A 165 -3.79 -17.31 14.87
CA SER A 165 -3.14 -18.31 14.03
C SER A 165 -3.12 -19.68 14.70
N ASP A 166 -3.38 -20.73 13.91
CA ASP A 166 -3.16 -22.12 14.32
C ASP A 166 -1.68 -22.52 14.32
N THR A 167 -0.80 -21.65 13.78
CA THR A 167 0.65 -21.86 13.69
C THR A 167 1.37 -20.77 14.50
N PRO A 168 1.45 -20.88 15.84
CA PRO A 168 2.10 -19.85 16.64
C PRO A 168 3.62 -19.78 16.34
N ASN A 169 4.23 -18.62 16.63
CA ASN A 169 5.67 -18.45 16.52
C ASN A 169 6.40 -19.54 17.37
N PRO A 170 7.29 -20.35 16.78
CA PRO A 170 7.89 -21.50 17.49
C PRO A 170 8.89 -21.09 18.59
N HIS A 171 9.42 -19.88 18.54
CA HIS A 171 10.40 -19.37 19.52
C HIS A 171 9.76 -18.59 20.66
N LYS A 172 8.57 -18.02 20.42
CA LYS A 172 7.86 -17.16 21.38
C LYS A 172 6.54 -17.76 21.86
N GLY A 173 6.00 -18.74 21.15
CA GLY A 173 4.74 -19.40 21.47
C GLY A 173 3.52 -18.47 21.32
N SER A 174 2.41 -18.88 21.92
CA SER A 174 1.11 -18.20 21.79
C SER A 174 1.06 -16.78 22.38
N GLN A 175 2.05 -16.38 23.19
CA GLN A 175 2.08 -15.04 23.77
C GLN A 175 2.35 -13.95 22.73
N TRP A 176 2.88 -14.31 21.55
CA TRP A 176 3.09 -13.42 20.39
C TRP A 176 2.04 -13.64 19.29
N THR A 177 0.92 -14.26 19.64
CA THR A 177 -0.21 -14.48 18.74
C THR A 177 -1.44 -13.84 19.36
N SER A 178 -2.05 -12.90 18.63
CA SER A 178 -3.27 -12.25 19.08
C SER A 178 -4.41 -13.26 19.20
N THR A 179 -5.12 -13.23 20.32
CA THR A 179 -6.37 -14.00 20.49
C THR A 179 -7.58 -13.28 19.89
N ARG A 180 -7.47 -11.96 19.68
CA ARG A 180 -8.44 -11.16 18.92
C ARG A 180 -8.08 -11.25 17.44
N ASP A 181 -9.07 -11.44 16.59
CA ASP A 181 -8.87 -11.46 15.14
C ASP A 181 -8.80 -10.04 14.56
N ILE A 182 -7.70 -9.34 14.83
CA ILE A 182 -7.50 -7.95 14.39
C ILE A 182 -7.50 -7.87 12.86
N VAL A 183 -6.92 -8.86 12.18
CA VAL A 183 -6.88 -8.92 10.72
C VAL A 183 -8.27 -9.12 10.13
N GLY A 184 -9.04 -10.09 10.65
CA GLY A 184 -10.41 -10.36 10.21
C GLY A 184 -11.35 -9.18 10.46
N GLU A 185 -11.29 -8.57 11.64
CA GLU A 185 -12.08 -7.39 11.99
C GLU A 185 -11.77 -6.17 11.08
N CYS A 186 -10.49 -5.95 10.74
CA CYS A 186 -10.09 -4.95 9.74
C CYS A 186 -10.68 -5.28 8.36
N ALA A 187 -10.57 -6.54 7.93
CA ALA A 187 -11.08 -6.98 6.64
C ALA A 187 -12.59 -6.75 6.50
N GLU A 188 -13.35 -7.06 7.56
CA GLU A 188 -14.80 -6.83 7.60
C GLU A 188 -15.15 -5.34 7.50
N ALA A 189 -14.51 -4.49 8.31
CA ALA A 189 -14.78 -3.05 8.33
C ALA A 189 -14.41 -2.34 7.02
N VAL A 190 -13.33 -2.75 6.37
CA VAL A 190 -12.91 -2.21 5.07
C VAL A 190 -13.87 -2.67 3.97
N ARG A 191 -14.26 -3.96 3.96
CA ARG A 191 -15.20 -4.50 2.97
C ARG A 191 -16.61 -3.97 3.13
N SER A 192 -17.06 -3.67 4.35
CA SER A 192 -18.38 -3.04 4.56
C SER A 192 -18.49 -1.65 3.92
N GLN A 193 -17.36 -1.02 3.61
CA GLN A 193 -17.28 0.25 2.88
C GLN A 193 -17.06 0.06 1.37
N GLY A 194 -17.10 -1.18 0.87
CA GLY A 194 -16.92 -1.51 -0.55
C GLY A 194 -15.48 -1.46 -1.05
N MET A 195 -14.49 -1.42 -0.15
CA MET A 195 -13.07 -1.48 -0.50
C MET A 195 -12.59 -2.93 -0.62
N ARG A 196 -11.53 -3.12 -1.42
CA ARG A 196 -10.77 -4.38 -1.49
C ARG A 196 -9.83 -4.52 -0.30
N PHE A 197 -9.46 -5.75 0.05
CA PHE A 197 -8.65 -6.01 1.25
C PHE A 197 -7.42 -6.86 0.93
N GLY A 198 -6.25 -6.37 1.29
CA GLY A 198 -4.96 -7.02 1.16
C GLY A 198 -4.31 -7.29 2.51
N VAL A 199 -3.34 -8.19 2.52
CA VAL A 199 -2.52 -8.50 3.68
C VAL A 199 -1.06 -8.16 3.40
N TYR A 200 -0.43 -7.50 4.36
CA TYR A 200 1.02 -7.40 4.43
C TYR A 200 1.59 -8.44 5.36
N TYR A 201 2.67 -9.08 4.94
CA TYR A 201 3.36 -10.07 5.74
C TYR A 201 4.87 -9.99 5.50
N SER A 202 5.65 -9.91 6.59
CA SER A 202 7.09 -10.03 6.49
C SER A 202 7.50 -11.49 6.31
N GLY A 203 7.62 -11.90 5.04
CA GLY A 203 8.08 -13.23 4.65
C GLY A 203 9.59 -13.39 4.79
N GLY A 204 10.34 -12.35 4.45
CA GLY A 204 11.78 -12.41 4.40
C GLY A 204 12.43 -12.31 5.77
N ILE A 205 11.81 -11.60 6.71
CA ILE A 205 12.41 -11.34 8.02
C ILE A 205 11.48 -11.78 9.14
N ASP A 206 12.05 -12.48 10.10
CA ASP A 206 11.47 -12.76 11.40
C ASP A 206 12.61 -12.81 12.41
N TRP A 207 12.79 -11.74 13.19
CA TRP A 207 13.92 -11.58 14.11
C TRP A 207 13.96 -12.66 15.20
N THR A 208 12.90 -13.44 15.36
CA THR A 208 12.89 -14.59 16.28
C THR A 208 13.60 -15.82 15.73
N PHE A 209 13.73 -15.94 14.41
CA PHE A 209 14.43 -17.04 13.74
C PHE A 209 15.87 -16.66 13.44
N GLN A 210 16.04 -15.54 12.74
CA GLN A 210 17.34 -15.09 12.26
C GLN A 210 17.36 -13.57 12.11
N GLY A 211 18.42 -12.97 12.67
CA GLY A 211 18.67 -11.55 12.51
C GLY A 211 18.19 -10.71 13.68
N LEU A 212 19.09 -9.84 14.13
CA LEU A 212 18.90 -8.73 15.05
C LEU A 212 20.20 -7.93 14.95
N GLY A 213 20.15 -6.60 15.13
CA GLY A 213 21.32 -5.74 14.92
C GLY A 213 21.75 -5.67 13.46
N ILE A 214 20.78 -5.75 12.54
CA ILE A 214 20.98 -5.55 11.11
C ILE A 214 21.41 -4.10 10.90
N ASP A 215 22.61 -3.92 10.34
CA ASP A 215 23.29 -2.64 10.20
C ASP A 215 23.68 -2.30 8.75
N GLY A 216 23.06 -2.97 7.77
CA GLY A 216 23.25 -2.72 6.34
C GLY A 216 22.53 -3.73 5.46
N TRP A 217 22.50 -3.50 4.15
CA TRP A 217 21.74 -4.33 3.20
C TRP A 217 22.24 -5.78 3.12
N SER A 218 23.56 -5.98 3.21
CA SER A 218 24.14 -7.33 3.24
C SER A 218 23.71 -8.10 4.48
N ALA A 219 23.69 -7.43 5.65
CA ALA A 219 23.20 -8.04 6.89
C ALA A 219 21.70 -8.35 6.79
N LEU A 220 20.91 -7.46 6.18
CA LEU A 220 19.47 -7.67 5.97
C LEU A 220 19.20 -8.88 5.07
N TYR A 221 19.88 -8.97 3.93
CA TYR A 221 19.71 -10.08 2.99
C TYR A 221 20.16 -11.41 3.61
N ASN A 222 21.27 -11.41 4.36
CA ASN A 222 21.74 -12.59 5.07
C ASN A 222 20.86 -12.95 6.28
N ALA A 223 19.98 -12.06 6.75
CA ALA A 223 19.05 -12.34 7.82
C ALA A 223 17.81 -13.10 7.34
N ILE A 224 17.59 -13.24 6.02
CA ILE A 224 16.47 -14.00 5.47
C ILE A 224 16.64 -15.48 5.81
N PRO A 225 15.79 -16.08 6.67
CA PRO A 225 15.93 -17.49 7.00
C PRO A 225 15.57 -18.35 5.79
N GLN A 226 16.42 -19.33 5.47
CA GLN A 226 16.30 -20.20 4.28
C GLN A 226 16.01 -21.66 4.63
N ASP A 227 15.88 -22.00 5.90
CA ASP A 227 15.64 -23.37 6.32
C ASP A 227 14.19 -23.82 6.10
N ASP A 228 14.01 -25.14 5.96
CA ASP A 228 12.71 -25.75 5.67
C ASP A 228 11.68 -25.52 6.78
N VAL A 229 12.11 -25.30 8.03
CA VAL A 229 11.19 -25.05 9.16
C VAL A 229 10.58 -23.66 9.02
N TYR A 230 11.40 -22.64 8.76
CA TYR A 230 10.90 -21.29 8.52
C TYR A 230 10.07 -21.21 7.24
N HIS A 231 10.47 -21.90 6.17
CA HIS A 231 9.66 -21.99 4.94
C HIS A 231 8.27 -22.58 5.22
N ALA A 232 8.19 -23.73 5.91
CA ALA A 232 6.92 -24.34 6.26
C ALA A 232 6.05 -23.43 7.16
N TYR A 233 6.67 -22.69 8.09
CA TYR A 233 6.01 -21.72 8.95
C TYR A 233 5.38 -20.56 8.15
N VAL A 234 6.16 -19.95 7.26
CA VAL A 234 5.69 -18.84 6.41
C VAL A 234 4.62 -19.31 5.40
N ASP A 235 4.79 -20.46 4.75
CA ASP A 235 3.79 -21.03 3.83
C ASP A 235 2.47 -21.34 4.57
N ALA A 236 2.53 -21.92 5.77
CA ALA A 236 1.35 -22.18 6.59
C ALA A 236 0.60 -20.88 6.93
N HIS A 237 1.30 -19.81 7.30
CA HIS A 237 0.70 -18.50 7.54
C HIS A 237 0.02 -17.93 6.32
N TYR A 238 0.68 -17.90 5.16
CA TYR A 238 0.08 -17.38 3.95
C TYR A 238 -1.17 -18.17 3.55
N ARG A 239 -1.14 -19.50 3.62
CA ARG A 239 -2.32 -20.34 3.35
C ARG A 239 -3.45 -20.08 4.34
N GLU A 240 -3.12 -19.89 5.61
CA GLU A 240 -4.09 -19.52 6.63
C GLU A 240 -4.72 -18.15 6.32
N LEU A 241 -3.93 -17.11 6.05
CA LEU A 241 -4.40 -15.77 5.69
C LEU A 241 -5.29 -15.81 4.44
N ILE A 242 -4.89 -16.57 3.41
CA ILE A 242 -5.69 -16.78 2.19
C ILE A 242 -7.04 -17.42 2.54
N SER A 243 -7.02 -18.51 3.31
CA SER A 243 -8.23 -19.25 3.65
C SER A 243 -9.20 -18.48 4.54
N ARG A 244 -8.68 -17.74 5.54
CA ARG A 244 -9.49 -17.00 6.52
C ARG A 244 -10.04 -15.71 5.94
N TYR A 245 -9.22 -14.97 5.20
CA TYR A 245 -9.54 -13.59 4.84
C TYR A 245 -9.75 -13.37 3.35
N SER A 246 -9.44 -14.34 2.47
CA SER A 246 -9.60 -14.20 1.01
C SER A 246 -9.06 -12.86 0.47
N PRO A 247 -7.78 -12.52 0.72
CA PRO A 247 -7.23 -11.23 0.35
C PRO A 247 -7.19 -11.04 -1.17
N ASP A 248 -7.32 -9.79 -1.59
CA ASP A 248 -7.15 -9.31 -2.95
C ASP A 248 -5.68 -8.95 -3.26
N VAL A 249 -4.85 -8.72 -2.23
CA VAL A 249 -3.42 -8.43 -2.38
C VAL A 249 -2.62 -9.27 -1.38
N LEU A 250 -1.59 -9.98 -1.85
CA LEU A 250 -0.51 -10.49 -1.01
C LEU A 250 0.70 -9.57 -1.14
N TRP A 251 0.91 -8.76 -0.11
CA TRP A 251 2.00 -7.79 -0.06
C TRP A 251 3.13 -8.33 0.83
N ASN A 252 4.11 -9.01 0.23
CA ASN A 252 5.24 -9.56 0.97
C ASN A 252 6.33 -8.51 1.20
N ASP A 253 7.28 -8.79 2.08
CA ASP A 253 8.41 -7.90 2.31
C ASP A 253 9.73 -8.63 2.55
N ILE A 254 10.82 -8.01 2.09
CA ILE A 254 12.23 -8.41 2.25
C ILE A 254 12.55 -9.84 1.75
N GLY A 255 11.82 -10.36 0.78
CA GLY A 255 12.06 -11.69 0.20
C GLY A 255 11.23 -12.80 0.83
N TYR A 256 11.51 -14.04 0.43
CA TYR A 256 10.79 -15.23 0.88
C TYR A 256 11.79 -16.40 0.97
N PRO A 257 11.59 -17.41 1.84
CA PRO A 257 12.46 -18.59 1.89
C PRO A 257 12.47 -19.34 0.54
N GLY A 258 13.65 -19.49 -0.08
CA GLY A 258 13.75 -20.00 -1.45
C GLY A 258 13.32 -19.01 -2.56
N PHE A 259 13.07 -17.75 -2.21
CA PHE A 259 12.72 -16.65 -3.11
C PHE A 259 11.56 -16.99 -4.05
N GLY A 260 11.65 -16.59 -5.33
CA GLY A 260 10.55 -16.77 -6.29
C GLY A 260 10.17 -18.24 -6.50
N ALA A 261 11.15 -19.15 -6.43
CA ALA A 261 10.90 -20.58 -6.55
C ALA A 261 10.18 -21.15 -5.31
N GLY A 262 10.53 -20.68 -4.11
CA GLY A 262 9.84 -21.05 -2.86
C GLY A 262 8.38 -20.57 -2.83
N ALA A 263 8.10 -19.39 -3.36
CA ALA A 263 6.76 -18.81 -3.40
C ALA A 263 5.87 -19.34 -4.55
N ALA A 264 6.41 -20.10 -5.50
CA ALA A 264 5.70 -20.43 -6.74
C ALA A 264 4.43 -21.28 -6.52
N ASP A 265 4.50 -22.29 -5.65
CA ASP A 265 3.34 -23.13 -5.30
C ASP A 265 2.28 -22.32 -4.52
N LEU A 266 2.72 -21.36 -3.69
CA LEU A 266 1.82 -20.45 -3.00
C LEU A 266 1.08 -19.54 -3.98
N PHE A 267 1.77 -18.98 -4.97
CA PHE A 267 1.14 -18.13 -6.01
C PHE A 267 0.13 -18.91 -6.83
N ALA A 268 0.48 -20.13 -7.26
CA ALA A 268 -0.45 -20.99 -7.97
C ALA A 268 -1.70 -21.27 -7.12
N HIS A 269 -1.53 -21.56 -5.83
CA HIS A 269 -2.66 -21.74 -4.92
C HIS A 269 -3.51 -20.46 -4.77
N PHE A 270 -2.86 -19.31 -4.62
CA PHE A 270 -3.52 -18.01 -4.48
C PHE A 270 -4.36 -17.68 -5.71
N TYR A 271 -3.80 -17.71 -6.92
CA TYR A 271 -4.55 -17.36 -8.14
C TYR A 271 -5.65 -18.37 -8.48
N ASN A 272 -5.45 -19.66 -8.17
CA ASN A 272 -6.51 -20.66 -8.34
C ASN A 272 -7.67 -20.47 -7.35
N THR A 273 -7.44 -19.76 -6.24
CA THR A 273 -8.46 -19.43 -5.24
C THR A 273 -9.11 -18.07 -5.50
N ASN A 274 -8.28 -17.07 -5.84
CA ASN A 274 -8.67 -15.71 -6.20
C ASN A 274 -7.95 -15.29 -7.49
N PRO A 275 -8.55 -15.52 -8.67
CA PRO A 275 -7.96 -15.11 -9.96
C PRO A 275 -7.86 -13.59 -10.16
N GLU A 276 -8.48 -12.80 -9.28
CA GLU A 276 -8.38 -11.33 -9.27
C GLU A 276 -7.41 -10.85 -8.18
N GLY A 277 -6.70 -11.76 -7.52
CA GLY A 277 -5.69 -11.42 -6.52
C GLY A 277 -4.41 -10.92 -7.17
N VAL A 278 -3.64 -10.07 -6.49
CA VAL A 278 -2.33 -9.61 -6.96
C VAL A 278 -1.22 -9.85 -5.94
N VAL A 279 0.00 -10.08 -6.42
CA VAL A 279 1.22 -10.20 -5.61
C VAL A 279 2.26 -9.14 -5.99
N ASN A 280 2.97 -8.60 -5.00
CA ASN A 280 4.04 -7.64 -5.23
C ASN A 280 5.37 -8.32 -5.62
N ASP A 281 6.39 -7.53 -5.93
CA ASP A 281 7.73 -7.96 -6.34
C ASP A 281 8.65 -8.38 -5.20
N ARG A 282 8.23 -8.23 -3.95
CA ARG A 282 9.10 -8.43 -2.78
C ARG A 282 9.20 -9.87 -2.30
N PHE A 283 8.61 -10.84 -2.98
CA PHE A 283 8.93 -12.25 -2.76
C PHE A 283 10.33 -12.59 -3.31
N ASP A 284 10.73 -11.92 -4.39
CA ASP A 284 12.08 -12.00 -4.98
C ASP A 284 12.34 -10.78 -5.87
N PHE A 285 12.69 -9.66 -5.24
CA PHE A 285 12.89 -8.39 -5.93
C PHE A 285 13.95 -8.49 -7.04
N LEU A 286 15.09 -9.14 -6.74
CA LEU A 286 16.17 -9.32 -7.70
C LEU A 286 15.78 -10.27 -8.83
N GLY A 287 15.07 -11.35 -8.53
CA GLY A 287 14.55 -12.27 -9.54
C GLY A 287 13.54 -11.60 -10.47
N VAL A 288 12.66 -10.74 -9.95
CA VAL A 288 11.71 -9.97 -10.78
C VAL A 288 12.45 -9.01 -11.71
N MET A 289 13.46 -8.29 -11.20
CA MET A 289 14.30 -7.40 -12.03
C MET A 289 15.06 -8.16 -13.12
N GLN A 290 15.46 -9.40 -12.86
CA GLN A 290 16.16 -10.27 -13.80
C GLN A 290 15.22 -11.05 -14.74
N GLY A 291 13.90 -10.97 -14.53
CA GLY A 291 12.90 -11.72 -15.29
C GLY A 291 12.87 -13.22 -14.96
N SER A 292 13.41 -13.63 -13.81
CA SER A 292 13.44 -15.03 -13.33
C SER A 292 12.38 -15.33 -12.25
N ALA A 293 11.62 -14.34 -11.78
CA ALA A 293 10.54 -14.50 -10.82
C ALA A 293 9.26 -13.73 -11.24
N HIS A 294 8.10 -14.21 -10.77
CA HIS A 294 6.80 -13.60 -11.03
C HIS A 294 6.47 -12.49 -10.03
N ALA A 295 5.80 -11.45 -10.51
CA ALA A 295 5.09 -10.45 -9.71
C ALA A 295 4.09 -9.71 -10.59
N ASP A 296 2.96 -9.30 -10.06
CA ASP A 296 1.95 -8.54 -10.82
C ASP A 296 2.31 -7.05 -10.89
N PHE A 297 2.92 -6.52 -9.83
CA PHE A 297 3.36 -5.13 -9.76
C PHE A 297 4.66 -4.97 -8.98
N VAL A 298 5.37 -3.88 -9.23
CA VAL A 298 6.63 -3.52 -8.57
C VAL A 298 6.44 -2.40 -7.54
N THR A 299 7.29 -2.34 -6.51
CA THR A 299 7.04 -1.49 -5.32
C THR A 299 8.15 -0.49 -5.00
N PRO A 300 8.26 0.63 -5.77
CA PRO A 300 9.12 1.74 -5.39
C PRO A 300 8.72 2.31 -4.02
N GLU A 301 9.68 2.42 -3.10
CA GLU A 301 9.47 2.95 -1.75
C GLU A 301 10.12 4.32 -1.61
N TYR A 302 9.39 5.30 -1.06
CA TYR A 302 9.83 6.70 -0.93
C TYR A 302 10.29 7.42 -2.22
N THR A 303 10.19 6.76 -3.38
CA THR A 303 10.44 7.30 -4.71
C THR A 303 9.20 7.20 -5.58
N THR A 304 9.05 8.15 -6.51
CA THR A 304 7.95 8.16 -7.50
C THR A 304 8.38 7.63 -8.87
N THR A 305 9.67 7.30 -9.02
CA THR A 305 10.20 6.74 -10.26
C THR A 305 9.89 5.25 -10.34
N PRO A 306 9.22 4.76 -11.39
CA PRO A 306 8.97 3.34 -11.56
C PRO A 306 10.30 2.58 -11.73
N PRO A 307 10.49 1.45 -11.04
CA PRO A 307 11.73 0.68 -11.10
C PRO A 307 11.85 -0.14 -12.40
N MET A 308 10.73 -0.36 -13.11
CA MET A 308 10.66 -1.10 -14.36
C MET A 308 9.69 -0.42 -15.32
N GLU A 309 10.13 -0.15 -16.55
CA GLU A 309 9.27 0.40 -17.60
C GLU A 309 8.24 -0.64 -18.07
N GLY A 310 7.01 -0.22 -18.31
CA GLY A 310 5.94 -1.07 -18.85
C GLY A 310 5.33 -2.08 -17.87
N LYS A 311 5.83 -2.19 -16.64
CA LYS A 311 5.22 -3.00 -15.58
C LYS A 311 4.41 -2.11 -14.63
N LYS A 312 3.25 -2.61 -14.18
CA LYS A 312 2.45 -1.91 -13.17
C LYS A 312 3.30 -1.70 -11.92
N PHE A 313 3.18 -0.54 -11.29
CA PHE A 313 3.86 -0.26 -10.03
C PHE A 313 2.93 0.36 -9.00
N GLU A 314 3.34 0.26 -7.74
CA GLU A 314 2.68 0.85 -6.58
C GLU A 314 3.72 1.53 -5.71
N VAL A 315 3.63 2.85 -5.57
CA VAL A 315 4.49 3.60 -4.66
C VAL A 315 3.96 3.45 -3.24
N CYS A 316 4.80 3.00 -2.32
CA CYS A 316 4.48 2.92 -0.89
C CYS A 316 5.34 3.87 -0.06
N ARG A 317 4.73 4.53 0.92
CA ARG A 317 5.44 5.35 1.94
C ARG A 317 4.53 5.69 3.12
N GLY A 318 5.13 6.07 4.24
CA GLY A 318 4.45 6.81 5.31
C GLY A 318 4.00 8.21 4.90
N ILE A 319 3.04 8.76 5.64
CA ILE A 319 2.75 10.21 5.61
C ILE A 319 4.01 10.98 6.05
N GLY A 320 4.77 10.44 7.01
CA GLY A 320 6.09 10.92 7.40
C GLY A 320 7.19 10.00 6.87
N THR A 321 8.26 9.88 7.62
CA THR A 321 9.43 9.04 7.33
C THR A 321 9.43 7.69 8.06
N SER A 322 8.35 7.35 8.78
CA SER A 322 8.14 6.07 9.46
C SER A 322 6.85 5.43 8.94
N PHE A 323 6.77 4.09 8.93
CA PHE A 323 5.48 3.41 8.72
C PHE A 323 4.72 3.24 10.03
N GLY A 324 5.37 2.78 11.10
CA GLY A 324 4.80 2.71 12.44
C GLY A 324 4.58 4.09 13.05
N TYR A 325 3.75 4.16 14.10
CA TYR A 325 3.56 5.39 14.86
C TYR A 325 4.85 5.81 15.57
N ASN A 326 5.34 7.01 15.24
CA ASN A 326 6.44 7.67 15.93
C ASN A 326 5.91 8.92 16.65
N GLU A 327 5.95 8.93 17.98
CA GLU A 327 5.52 10.03 18.85
C GLU A 327 6.33 11.32 18.62
N GLN A 328 7.54 11.20 18.05
CA GLN A 328 8.39 12.36 17.73
C GLN A 328 7.93 13.10 16.47
N GLN A 329 7.11 12.48 15.61
CA GLN A 329 6.62 13.10 14.39
C GLN A 329 5.45 14.06 14.66
N ASN A 330 5.53 15.24 14.05
CA ASN A 330 4.57 16.32 14.15
C ASN A 330 4.21 16.88 12.77
N ASP A 331 3.46 17.99 12.73
CA ASP A 331 2.98 18.63 11.49
C ASP A 331 4.11 18.98 10.50
N LEU A 332 5.31 19.31 10.99
CA LEU A 332 6.46 19.67 10.16
C LEU A 332 7.23 18.47 9.60
N SER A 333 7.12 17.29 10.22
CA SER A 333 7.76 16.06 9.74
C SER A 333 6.84 15.22 8.85
N TYR A 334 5.55 15.53 8.83
CA TYR A 334 4.58 14.88 7.96
C TYR A 334 4.45 15.65 6.65
N ALA A 335 4.33 14.92 5.53
CA ALA A 335 3.97 15.51 4.27
C ALA A 335 2.63 16.27 4.41
N THR A 336 2.58 17.45 3.81
CA THR A 336 1.39 18.29 3.76
C THR A 336 0.33 17.65 2.86
N SER A 337 -0.93 18.06 3.04
CA SER A 337 -2.03 17.63 2.18
C SER A 337 -1.77 17.97 0.70
N THR A 338 -1.11 19.11 0.43
CA THR A 338 -0.70 19.52 -0.92
C THR A 338 0.30 18.55 -1.52
N GLU A 339 1.37 18.23 -0.80
CA GLU A 339 2.41 17.31 -1.27
C GLU A 339 1.84 15.92 -1.54
N LEU A 340 0.97 15.40 -0.67
CA LEU A 340 0.35 14.08 -0.86
C LEU A 340 -0.59 14.04 -2.08
N ILE A 341 -1.35 15.11 -2.33
CA ILE A 341 -2.21 15.20 -3.52
C ILE A 341 -1.35 15.33 -4.79
N HIS A 342 -0.27 16.11 -4.75
CA HIS A 342 0.67 16.22 -5.87
C HIS A 342 1.35 14.88 -6.15
N MET A 343 1.79 14.16 -5.11
CA MET A 343 2.34 12.80 -5.23
C MET A 343 1.32 11.86 -5.89
N LEU A 344 0.08 11.81 -5.40
CA LEU A 344 -0.98 10.98 -5.99
C LEU A 344 -1.14 11.27 -7.49
N VAL A 345 -1.24 12.54 -7.88
CA VAL A 345 -1.41 12.93 -9.29
C VAL A 345 -0.20 12.51 -10.12
N ASN A 346 1.02 12.75 -9.64
CA ASN A 346 2.26 12.38 -10.34
C ASN A 346 2.35 10.85 -10.55
N ILE A 347 2.07 10.08 -9.50
CA ILE A 347 2.12 8.62 -9.53
C ILE A 347 1.10 8.07 -10.53
N VAL A 348 -0.13 8.59 -10.51
CA VAL A 348 -1.21 8.13 -11.39
C VAL A 348 -0.96 8.53 -12.84
N ALA A 349 -0.41 9.72 -13.09
CA ALA A 349 -0.01 10.15 -14.43
C ALA A 349 1.09 9.25 -15.02
N ALA A 350 1.97 8.70 -14.18
CA ALA A 350 2.97 7.72 -14.56
C ALA A 350 2.42 6.27 -14.65
N GLY A 351 1.15 6.04 -14.31
CA GLY A 351 0.49 4.73 -14.40
C GLY A 351 0.51 3.90 -13.11
N GLY A 352 1.04 4.44 -12.03
CA GLY A 352 1.16 3.74 -10.75
C GLY A 352 -0.10 3.82 -9.88
N ASN A 353 -0.07 3.04 -8.79
CA ASN A 353 -0.94 3.23 -7.64
C ASN A 353 -0.15 3.88 -6.49
N PHE A 354 -0.84 4.61 -5.62
CA PHE A 354 -0.28 5.17 -4.39
C PHE A 354 -0.84 4.44 -3.17
N LEU A 355 0.03 3.71 -2.46
CA LEU A 355 -0.28 3.02 -1.23
C LEU A 355 0.26 3.84 -0.05
N LEU A 356 -0.62 4.68 0.53
CA LEU A 356 -0.24 5.60 1.60
C LEU A 356 -0.41 4.93 2.96
N ASN A 357 0.66 4.89 3.74
CA ASN A 357 0.64 4.27 5.05
C ASN A 357 0.15 5.21 6.16
N VAL A 358 -0.69 4.67 7.04
CA VAL A 358 -0.97 5.21 8.38
C VAL A 358 -0.25 4.41 9.45
N GLY A 359 0.21 5.13 10.49
CA GLY A 359 0.80 4.57 11.70
C GLY A 359 -0.11 4.83 12.89
N PRO A 360 -1.02 3.92 13.25
CA PRO A 360 -1.91 4.06 14.41
C PRO A 360 -1.14 3.95 15.72
N MET A 361 -1.61 4.66 16.75
CA MET A 361 -1.11 4.53 18.12
C MET A 361 -1.43 3.13 18.68
N ALA A 362 -0.82 2.71 19.79
CA ALA A 362 -1.08 1.38 20.39
C ALA A 362 -2.56 1.07 20.68
N SER A 363 -3.40 2.09 20.90
CA SER A 363 -4.86 1.95 21.06
C SER A 363 -5.62 1.64 19.77
N GLY A 364 -4.95 1.74 18.61
CA GLY A 364 -5.52 1.67 17.27
C GLY A 364 -6.10 3.00 16.79
N GLU A 365 -6.04 4.07 17.58
CA GLU A 365 -6.40 5.40 17.10
C GLU A 365 -5.34 5.96 16.14
N ILE A 366 -5.77 6.41 14.97
CA ILE A 366 -4.89 7.06 13.99
C ILE A 366 -4.66 8.51 14.45
N PRO A 367 -3.42 9.02 14.53
CA PRO A 367 -3.15 10.39 14.95
C PRO A 367 -3.94 11.42 14.13
N TRP A 368 -4.48 12.46 14.78
CA TRP A 368 -5.34 13.47 14.14
C TRP A 368 -4.73 14.08 12.87
N ILE A 369 -3.43 14.39 12.89
CA ILE A 369 -2.74 14.97 11.73
C ILE A 369 -2.80 14.01 10.53
N GLN A 370 -2.60 12.70 10.75
CA GLN A 370 -2.72 11.70 9.69
C GLN A 370 -4.16 11.62 9.17
N GLN A 371 -5.16 11.66 10.05
CA GLN A 371 -6.57 11.68 9.66
C GLN A 371 -6.90 12.91 8.78
N GLU A 372 -6.41 14.09 9.15
CA GLU A 372 -6.66 15.32 8.38
C GLU A 372 -6.04 15.25 6.98
N ARG A 373 -4.82 14.71 6.83
CA ARG A 373 -4.21 14.47 5.52
C ARG A 373 -5.05 13.55 4.65
N LEU A 374 -5.54 12.45 5.22
CA LEU A 374 -6.42 11.52 4.50
C LEU A 374 -7.74 12.17 4.09
N LEU A 375 -8.37 12.92 4.98
CA LEU A 375 -9.63 13.62 4.69
C LEU A 375 -9.45 14.71 3.63
N ALA A 376 -8.30 15.39 3.60
CA ALA A 376 -7.97 16.38 2.57
C ALA A 376 -7.82 15.73 1.18
N ILE A 377 -7.15 14.58 1.09
CA ILE A 377 -7.07 13.79 -0.16
C ILE A 377 -8.49 13.41 -0.62
N GLY A 378 -9.32 12.88 0.29
CA GLY A 378 -10.68 12.48 -0.03
C GLY A 378 -11.58 13.64 -0.46
N GLN A 379 -11.45 14.81 0.17
CA GLN A 379 -12.12 16.04 -0.24
C GLN A 379 -11.76 16.42 -1.68
N TRP A 380 -10.48 16.34 -2.03
CA TRP A 380 -10.00 16.65 -3.37
C TRP A 380 -10.47 15.60 -4.41
N LEU A 381 -10.41 14.31 -4.07
CA LEU A 381 -10.84 13.20 -4.94
C LEU A 381 -12.35 13.19 -5.21
N ARG A 382 -13.19 13.72 -4.31
CA ARG A 382 -14.63 13.86 -4.60
C ARG A 382 -14.93 14.75 -5.80
N ILE A 383 -14.08 15.73 -6.07
CA ILE A 383 -14.22 16.64 -7.21
C ILE A 383 -13.42 16.13 -8.41
N ASN A 384 -12.17 15.72 -8.16
CA ASN A 384 -11.19 15.46 -9.21
C ASN A 384 -10.99 13.96 -9.53
N GLY A 385 -11.71 13.07 -8.84
CA GLY A 385 -11.50 11.62 -8.93
C GLY A 385 -11.68 11.03 -10.32
N ALA A 386 -12.45 11.68 -11.21
CA ALA A 386 -12.60 11.25 -12.61
C ALA A 386 -11.29 11.32 -13.41
N ALA A 387 -10.33 12.15 -12.99
CA ALA A 387 -8.99 12.24 -13.57
C ALA A 387 -8.01 11.20 -13.01
N ILE A 388 -8.43 10.46 -11.99
CA ILE A 388 -7.60 9.54 -11.23
C ILE A 388 -8.09 8.11 -11.42
N TYR A 389 -9.28 7.79 -10.92
CA TYR A 389 -9.77 6.42 -10.94
C TYR A 389 -10.00 5.92 -12.36
N ALA A 390 -9.57 4.68 -12.62
CA ALA A 390 -9.64 4.03 -13.93
C ALA A 390 -8.97 4.82 -15.09
N SER A 391 -8.15 5.83 -14.78
CA SER A 391 -7.40 6.55 -15.81
C SER A 391 -6.17 5.76 -16.27
N THR A 392 -5.67 6.07 -17.46
CA THR A 392 -4.39 5.58 -17.97
C THR A 392 -3.42 6.75 -18.19
N PRO A 393 -2.11 6.48 -18.28
CA PRO A 393 -1.13 7.49 -18.69
C PRO A 393 -1.53 8.15 -20.01
N HIS A 394 -1.22 9.44 -20.12
CA HIS A 394 -1.34 10.20 -21.37
C HIS A 394 0.02 10.24 -22.08
N GLU A 395 0.04 10.26 -23.42
CA GLU A 395 1.28 10.32 -24.21
C GLU A 395 2.11 11.58 -23.87
N ASP A 396 1.44 12.73 -23.82
CA ASP A 396 2.00 13.96 -23.23
C ASP A 396 1.81 13.93 -21.71
N SER A 397 2.78 13.39 -20.98
CA SER A 397 2.66 13.17 -19.52
C SER A 397 2.86 14.44 -18.68
N GLN A 398 3.42 15.51 -19.25
CA GLN A 398 3.71 16.75 -18.55
C GLN A 398 3.58 17.97 -19.45
N LEU A 399 2.92 19.01 -18.95
CA LEU A 399 2.95 20.38 -19.47
C LEU A 399 3.36 21.36 -18.36
N THR A 400 3.42 22.65 -18.69
CA THR A 400 3.72 23.72 -17.72
C THR A 400 2.79 24.91 -17.96
N THR A 401 2.34 25.55 -16.89
CA THR A 401 1.62 26.83 -17.00
C THR A 401 2.58 27.98 -17.29
N SER A 402 2.08 29.12 -17.74
CA SER A 402 2.88 30.37 -17.85
C SER A 402 3.46 30.82 -16.50
N ASP A 403 2.78 30.45 -15.40
CA ASP A 403 3.16 30.79 -14.03
C ASP A 403 4.24 29.82 -13.48
N GLY A 404 4.61 28.78 -14.25
CA GLY A 404 5.62 27.79 -13.88
C GLY A 404 5.09 26.58 -13.13
N ASP A 405 3.77 26.47 -12.92
CA ASP A 405 3.16 25.31 -12.27
C ASP A 405 3.30 24.06 -13.15
N THR A 406 3.53 22.92 -12.50
CA THR A 406 3.56 21.62 -13.18
C THR A 406 2.14 21.20 -13.56
N VAL A 407 1.97 20.66 -14.76
CA VAL A 407 0.70 20.13 -15.24
C VAL A 407 0.88 18.65 -15.60
N ARG A 408 0.01 17.79 -15.07
CA ARG A 408 -0.02 16.35 -15.35
C ARG A 408 -1.26 15.99 -16.14
N LEU A 409 -1.12 15.03 -17.05
CA LEU A 409 -2.21 14.60 -17.90
C LEU A 409 -2.50 13.12 -17.70
N THR A 410 -3.78 12.78 -17.72
CA THR A 410 -4.28 11.41 -17.73
C THR A 410 -5.35 11.27 -18.81
N ARG A 411 -5.51 10.05 -19.33
CA ARG A 411 -6.66 9.68 -20.15
C ARG A 411 -7.70 9.04 -19.25
N GLY A 412 -8.89 9.63 -19.15
CA GLY A 412 -9.95 9.07 -18.31
C GLY A 412 -10.66 7.89 -18.97
N ALA A 413 -11.40 7.13 -18.16
CA ALA A 413 -12.20 5.99 -18.63
C ALA A 413 -13.31 6.38 -19.63
N ASP A 414 -13.67 7.66 -19.68
CA ASP A 414 -14.64 8.22 -20.62
C ASP A 414 -14.00 8.67 -21.96
N GLY A 415 -12.69 8.46 -22.13
CA GLY A 415 -11.92 8.86 -23.31
C GLY A 415 -11.43 10.31 -23.29
N SER A 416 -11.85 11.13 -22.32
CA SER A 416 -11.45 12.54 -22.22
C SER A 416 -9.99 12.67 -21.76
N THR A 417 -9.34 13.76 -22.16
CA THR A 417 -8.04 14.14 -21.59
C THR A 417 -8.28 14.99 -20.34
N TYR A 418 -7.72 14.54 -19.21
CA TYR A 418 -7.74 15.29 -17.96
C TYR A 418 -6.40 15.99 -17.77
N VAL A 419 -6.44 17.28 -17.46
CA VAL A 419 -5.29 18.16 -17.29
C VAL A 419 -5.31 18.67 -15.87
N VAL A 420 -4.43 18.14 -15.03
CA VAL A 420 -4.34 18.45 -13.59
C VAL A 420 -3.21 19.45 -13.37
N VAL A 421 -3.55 20.66 -12.96
CA VAL A 421 -2.58 21.73 -12.66
C VAL A 421 -2.20 21.64 -11.19
N LEU A 422 -0.92 21.37 -10.92
CA LEU A 422 -0.33 21.23 -9.59
C LEU A 422 0.13 22.58 -9.06
N GLY A 423 -0.83 23.43 -8.73
CA GLY A 423 -0.53 24.78 -8.25
C GLY A 423 -1.76 25.66 -8.21
N ARG A 424 -1.51 26.95 -7.99
CA ARG A 424 -2.56 27.96 -7.88
C ARG A 424 -2.23 29.10 -8.85
N PRO A 425 -3.06 29.31 -9.89
CA PRO A 425 -2.78 30.34 -10.87
C PRO A 425 -2.84 31.72 -10.22
N HIS A 426 -2.06 32.67 -10.72
CA HIS A 426 -2.07 34.04 -10.18
C HIS A 426 -3.37 34.78 -10.50
N THR A 427 -4.02 34.44 -11.60
CA THR A 427 -5.29 35.02 -12.04
C THR A 427 -6.34 33.94 -12.29
N ASN A 428 -7.54 34.33 -12.72
CA ASN A 428 -8.54 33.39 -13.21
C ASN A 428 -8.31 32.98 -14.68
N ILE A 429 -7.24 33.44 -15.31
CA ILE A 429 -6.80 32.98 -16.63
C ILE A 429 -5.57 32.09 -16.41
N VAL A 430 -5.61 30.88 -16.97
CA VAL A 430 -4.51 29.92 -16.91
C VAL A 430 -4.05 29.63 -18.32
N SER A 431 -2.81 29.99 -18.62
CA SER A 431 -2.16 29.68 -19.90
C SER A 431 -1.36 28.41 -19.74
N ILE A 432 -1.70 27.36 -20.48
CA ILE A 432 -1.00 26.07 -20.45
C ILE A 432 -0.43 25.83 -21.84
N LYS A 433 0.90 25.87 -21.96
CA LYS A 433 1.54 25.69 -23.25
C LYS A 433 1.22 24.30 -23.82
N ASP A 434 0.86 24.25 -25.10
CA ASP A 434 0.58 23.02 -25.84
C ASP A 434 -0.65 22.26 -25.30
N LEU A 435 -1.65 22.99 -24.76
CA LEU A 435 -2.87 22.41 -24.20
C LEU A 435 -3.69 21.68 -25.29
N PRO A 436 -4.06 20.39 -25.10
CA PRO A 436 -4.87 19.64 -26.07
C PRO A 436 -6.14 20.39 -26.47
N THR A 437 -6.51 20.39 -27.75
CA THR A 437 -7.72 21.08 -28.25
C THR A 437 -8.98 20.31 -27.90
N GLY A 438 -10.07 21.01 -27.55
CA GLY A 438 -11.37 20.39 -27.32
C GLY A 438 -12.26 21.23 -26.42
N ASP A 439 -13.48 20.75 -26.19
CA ASP A 439 -14.40 21.39 -25.26
C ASP A 439 -13.85 21.26 -23.85
N THR A 440 -13.62 22.41 -23.18
CA THR A 440 -12.87 22.46 -21.92
C THR A 440 -13.82 22.73 -20.75
N TYR A 441 -13.72 21.91 -19.70
CA TYR A 441 -14.54 21.99 -18.49
C TYR A 441 -13.66 21.99 -17.24
N LEU A 442 -14.05 22.71 -16.19
CA LEU A 442 -13.43 22.60 -14.86
C LEU A 442 -14.20 21.55 -14.05
N LEU A 443 -13.53 20.56 -13.47
CA LEU A 443 -14.21 19.62 -12.59
C LEU A 443 -14.78 20.33 -11.35
N GLY A 444 -16.04 20.02 -11.02
CA GLY A 444 -16.82 20.74 -10.01
C GLY A 444 -17.57 21.98 -10.54
N TYR A 445 -17.54 22.22 -11.86
CA TYR A 445 -18.27 23.30 -12.51
C TYR A 445 -19.04 22.80 -13.75
N ASP A 446 -20.35 23.07 -13.80
CA ASP A 446 -21.26 22.44 -14.76
C ASP A 446 -21.30 23.07 -16.17
N LYS A 447 -20.51 24.12 -16.42
CA LYS A 447 -20.51 24.83 -17.71
C LYS A 447 -19.18 24.70 -18.42
N GLN A 448 -19.25 24.68 -19.74
CA GLN A 448 -18.07 24.81 -20.59
C GLN A 448 -17.36 26.14 -20.32
N LEU A 449 -16.03 26.08 -20.27
CA LEU A 449 -15.18 27.25 -20.08
C LEU A 449 -14.93 27.99 -21.39
N SER A 450 -14.67 29.29 -21.28
CA SER A 450 -14.17 30.08 -22.40
C SER A 450 -12.68 29.84 -22.57
N ARG A 451 -12.25 29.59 -23.81
CA ARG A 451 -10.86 29.30 -24.16
C ARG A 451 -10.42 30.13 -25.36
N ILE A 452 -9.21 30.66 -25.33
CA ILE A 452 -8.57 31.40 -26.44
C ILE A 452 -7.18 30.81 -26.67
N GLY A 453 -7.02 29.93 -27.66
CA GLY A 453 -5.75 29.22 -27.86
C GLY A 453 -5.42 28.35 -26.64
N ASP A 454 -4.30 28.63 -25.98
CA ASP A 454 -3.82 27.93 -24.78
C ASP A 454 -4.32 28.55 -23.46
N ASP A 455 -5.07 29.66 -23.54
CA ASP A 455 -5.60 30.37 -22.39
C ASP A 455 -7.00 29.86 -22.03
N VAL A 456 -7.16 29.40 -20.79
CA VAL A 456 -8.45 28.96 -20.23
C VAL A 456 -8.92 29.97 -19.19
N ILE A 457 -10.14 30.49 -19.36
CA ILE A 457 -10.76 31.44 -18.44
C ILE A 457 -11.59 30.66 -17.42
N LEU A 458 -11.08 30.59 -16.18
CA LEU A 458 -11.74 29.95 -15.05
C LEU A 458 -12.89 30.84 -14.50
N PRO A 459 -13.99 30.23 -14.01
CA PRO A 459 -15.11 30.97 -13.42
C PRO A 459 -14.73 31.67 -12.10
N TYR A 460 -13.71 31.15 -11.42
CA TYR A 460 -13.10 31.71 -10.21
C TYR A 460 -11.66 31.22 -10.13
N ARG A 461 -10.83 31.90 -9.34
CA ARG A 461 -9.47 31.44 -9.02
C ARG A 461 -9.55 30.31 -7.97
N PRO A 462 -8.94 29.13 -8.19
CA PRO A 462 -9.04 27.99 -7.28
C PRO A 462 -8.11 28.14 -6.07
N ASP A 463 -8.33 29.18 -5.26
CA ASP A 463 -7.43 29.61 -4.17
C ASP A 463 -7.29 28.58 -3.03
N SER A 464 -8.31 27.76 -2.82
CA SER A 464 -8.38 26.79 -1.72
C SER A 464 -7.99 25.37 -2.12
N SER A 465 -7.71 25.11 -3.41
CA SER A 465 -7.36 23.78 -3.89
C SER A 465 -5.84 23.64 -4.05
N PRO A 466 -5.23 22.52 -3.64
CA PRO A 466 -3.81 22.25 -3.89
C PRO A 466 -3.52 21.93 -5.36
N ALA A 467 -4.52 21.46 -6.09
CA ALA A 467 -4.51 21.24 -7.53
C ALA A 467 -5.94 21.34 -8.09
N PHE A 468 -6.11 21.69 -9.35
CA PHE A 468 -7.42 21.67 -10.01
C PHE A 468 -7.34 20.98 -11.36
N THR A 469 -8.47 20.50 -11.84
CA THR A 469 -8.51 19.65 -13.04
C THR A 469 -9.41 20.21 -14.11
N LEU A 470 -8.86 20.32 -15.32
CA LEU A 470 -9.61 20.56 -16.54
C LEU A 470 -9.88 19.22 -17.24
N ARG A 471 -11.08 19.05 -17.78
CA ARG A 471 -11.46 17.94 -18.66
C ARG A 471 -11.63 18.48 -20.08
N ILE A 472 -10.99 17.83 -21.05
CA ILE A 472 -10.99 18.19 -22.46
C ILE A 472 -11.61 17.04 -23.25
N GLN A 473 -12.69 17.33 -23.97
CA GLN A 473 -13.46 16.38 -24.78
C GLN A 473 -13.29 16.60 -26.28
#